data_AF-A0A9E3E2U3-F1
#
_entry.id   AF-A0A9E3E2U3-F1
#
_cell.length_a   1.000
_cell.length_b   1.000
_cell.length_c   1.000
_cell.angle_alpha   90.00
_cell.angle_beta   90.00
_cell.angle_gamma   90.00
#
_symmetry.space_group_name_H-M   'P 1'
#
loop_
_entity.id
_entity.type
_entity.pdbx_description
1 polymer ?
#
loop_
_entity_poly.entity_id
_entity_poly.type
_entity_poly.pdbx_seq_one_letter_code
_entity_poly.pdbx_strand_id
1 'polypeptide(L)'
;MRLAILLLAWSAGCFAQVPKVLVTTIQPSLKPQHALQLDGTTIVYTTRFGAEVETKRITPPPERWEAFRKALDRDKVWRWKESYQTSMKDSTRWLVKIEYADRSLTSSGLGAFPVRSADKALPRYSFTRYRLALQELLGEPFERRIRSVELFNVKELRLVGTNPGENWASFRDPAGKVHQVSVKEFAGADAMLQKVDTASVEVSVLSRNPAGEWMEEPRTLKVVAK
;
A
#
# COMPACT_ATOMS: atom_id res chain seq x y z
N MET A 1 -63.82 -2.21 -2.23
CA MET A 1 -62.63 -1.46 -1.79
C MET A 1 -61.61 -2.43 -1.22
N ARG A 2 -60.66 -2.91 -2.04
CA ARG A 2 -59.46 -3.64 -1.58
C ARG A 2 -58.31 -3.22 -2.49
N LEU A 3 -57.49 -2.30 -2.00
CA LEU A 3 -56.24 -1.90 -2.64
C LEU A 3 -55.25 -3.06 -2.48
N ALA A 4 -54.80 -3.62 -3.60
CA ALA A 4 -53.60 -4.45 -3.64
C ALA A 4 -52.39 -3.52 -3.75
N ILE A 5 -51.64 -3.37 -2.67
CA ILE A 5 -50.37 -2.65 -2.67
C ILE A 5 -49.30 -3.64 -3.17
N LEU A 6 -48.87 -3.44 -4.42
CA LEU A 6 -47.69 -4.05 -4.99
C LEU A 6 -46.45 -3.49 -4.27
N LEU A 7 -45.85 -4.31 -3.39
CA LEU A 7 -44.50 -4.07 -2.88
C LEU A 7 -43.50 -4.36 -4.01
N LEU A 8 -43.16 -3.32 -4.77
CA LEU A 8 -41.95 -3.30 -5.59
C LEU A 8 -40.76 -3.27 -4.63
N ALA A 9 -40.24 -4.46 -4.29
CA ALA A 9 -38.92 -4.59 -3.71
C ALA A 9 -37.91 -4.06 -4.74
N TRP A 10 -37.48 -2.82 -4.57
CA TRP A 10 -36.28 -2.31 -5.22
C TRP A 10 -35.11 -3.12 -4.64
N SER A 11 -34.76 -4.20 -5.32
CA SER A 11 -33.40 -4.71 -5.28
C SER A 11 -32.52 -3.63 -5.90
N ALA A 12 -32.15 -2.63 -5.08
CA ALA A 12 -31.01 -1.79 -5.36
C ALA A 12 -29.83 -2.75 -5.49
N GLY A 13 -29.55 -3.17 -6.72
CA GLY A 13 -28.31 -3.85 -7.04
C GLY A 13 -27.22 -2.97 -6.47
N CYS A 14 -26.52 -3.48 -5.47
CA CYS A 14 -25.27 -2.90 -5.03
C CYS A 14 -24.35 -3.05 -6.24
N PHE A 15 -24.40 -2.07 -7.15
CA PHE A 15 -23.50 -2.05 -8.30
C PHE A 15 -22.12 -1.94 -7.68
N ALA A 16 -21.37 -3.04 -7.76
CA ALA A 16 -19.97 -3.06 -7.39
C ALA A 16 -19.33 -1.81 -7.99
N GLN A 17 -18.69 -0.99 -7.16
CA GLN A 17 -18.03 0.24 -7.62
C GLN A 17 -16.75 -0.15 -8.36
N VAL A 18 -16.93 -0.74 -9.55
CA VAL A 18 -15.87 -1.10 -10.48
C VAL A 18 -15.57 0.14 -11.33
N PRO A 19 -14.30 0.57 -11.43
CA PRO A 19 -13.96 1.66 -12.33
C PRO A 19 -14.17 1.24 -13.79
N LYS A 20 -14.37 2.21 -14.68
CA LYS A 20 -14.34 2.00 -16.14
C LYS A 20 -12.93 1.70 -16.63
N VAL A 21 -11.94 2.29 -15.98
CA VAL A 21 -10.51 2.08 -16.28
C VAL A 21 -9.76 1.89 -14.97
N LEU A 22 -8.97 0.83 -14.89
CA LEU A 22 -7.91 0.69 -13.90
C LEU A 22 -6.68 0.16 -14.62
N VAL A 23 -5.65 0.99 -14.68
CA VAL A 23 -4.32 0.62 -15.17
C VAL A 23 -3.30 1.03 -14.12
N THR A 24 -2.39 0.13 -13.77
CA THR A 24 -1.26 0.44 -12.90
C THR A 24 -0.03 -0.26 -13.39
N THR A 25 1.09 0.45 -13.40
CA THR A 25 2.41 -0.17 -13.61
C THR A 25 3.34 0.27 -12.49
N ILE A 26 4.14 -0.68 -11.99
CA ILE A 26 5.25 -0.41 -11.07
C ILE A 26 6.44 -1.22 -11.56
N GLN A 27 7.53 -0.51 -11.85
CA GLN A 27 8.82 -1.06 -12.27
C GLN A 27 9.85 -0.63 -11.21
N PRO A 28 10.15 -1.48 -10.20
CA PRO A 28 11.16 -1.16 -9.21
C PRO A 28 12.55 -1.36 -9.79
N SER A 29 13.19 -0.30 -10.29
CA SER A 29 14.59 -0.36 -10.75
C SER A 29 14.84 -1.53 -11.73
N LEU A 30 15.86 -2.36 -11.47
CA LEU A 30 16.21 -3.59 -12.22
C LEU A 30 15.40 -4.84 -11.82
N LYS A 31 14.29 -4.72 -11.08
CA LYS A 31 13.40 -5.84 -10.72
C LYS A 31 12.32 -6.08 -11.80
N PRO A 32 11.49 -7.13 -11.72
CA PRO A 32 10.39 -7.31 -12.66
C PRO A 32 9.40 -6.13 -12.66
N GLN A 33 8.83 -5.84 -13.84
CA GLN A 33 7.69 -4.95 -13.98
C GLN A 33 6.43 -5.65 -13.50
N HIS A 34 5.59 -4.94 -12.77
CA HIS A 34 4.27 -5.38 -12.37
C HIS A 34 3.22 -4.46 -12.99
N ALA A 35 2.29 -5.02 -13.76
CA ALA A 35 1.26 -4.28 -14.45
C ALA A 35 -0.13 -4.87 -14.17
N LEU A 36 -1.11 -4.01 -13.89
CA LEU A 36 -2.52 -4.36 -13.74
C LEU A 36 -3.31 -3.61 -14.80
N GLN A 37 -4.23 -4.30 -15.45
CA GLN A 37 -5.21 -3.70 -16.35
C GLN A 37 -6.58 -4.32 -16.11
N LEU A 38 -7.61 -3.49 -16.01
CA LEU A 38 -9.00 -3.95 -15.99
C LEU A 38 -9.47 -4.32 -17.40
N ASP A 39 -10.12 -5.48 -17.49
CA ASP A 39 -10.78 -6.03 -18.65
C ASP A 39 -12.18 -6.50 -18.23
N GLY A 40 -13.19 -5.67 -18.48
CA GLY A 40 -14.54 -5.83 -17.93
C GLY A 40 -14.52 -5.72 -16.40
N THR A 41 -14.78 -6.83 -15.71
CA THR A 41 -14.68 -6.94 -14.23
C THR A 41 -13.46 -7.74 -13.77
N THR A 42 -12.65 -8.23 -14.72
CA THR A 42 -11.46 -9.04 -14.47
C THR A 42 -10.22 -8.17 -14.51
N ILE A 43 -9.31 -8.35 -13.57
CA ILE A 43 -7.98 -7.76 -13.58
C ILE A 43 -7.02 -8.71 -14.27
N VAL A 44 -6.34 -8.22 -15.31
CA VAL A 44 -5.18 -8.86 -15.91
C VAL A 44 -3.94 -8.36 -15.19
N TYR A 45 -3.28 -9.25 -14.45
CA TYR A 45 -2.00 -8.97 -13.81
C TYR A 45 -0.86 -9.60 -14.59
N THR A 46 0.10 -8.77 -14.98
CA THR A 46 1.27 -9.18 -15.73
C THR A 46 2.54 -8.85 -14.96
N THR A 47 3.43 -9.84 -14.84
CA THR A 47 4.80 -9.66 -14.39
C THR A 47 5.73 -9.81 -15.60
N ARG A 48 6.65 -8.87 -15.81
CA ARG A 48 7.61 -8.90 -16.93
C ARG A 48 9.04 -8.75 -16.43
N PHE A 49 9.93 -9.63 -16.86
CA PHE A 49 11.37 -9.52 -16.60
C PHE A 49 12.17 -9.90 -17.84
N GLY A 50 12.79 -8.92 -18.49
CA GLY A 50 13.41 -9.14 -19.81
C GLY A 50 12.38 -9.63 -20.83
N ALA A 51 12.63 -10.80 -21.43
CA ALA A 51 11.72 -11.45 -22.37
C ALA A 51 10.63 -12.30 -21.68
N GLU A 52 10.78 -12.62 -20.39
CA GLU A 52 9.82 -13.43 -19.65
C GLU A 52 8.60 -12.60 -19.27
N VAL A 53 7.42 -13.15 -19.55
CA VAL A 53 6.13 -12.54 -19.25
C VAL A 53 5.22 -13.58 -18.63
N GLU A 54 4.85 -13.36 -17.37
CA GLU A 54 3.82 -14.13 -16.67
C GLU A 54 2.55 -13.31 -16.62
N THR A 55 1.39 -13.90 -16.93
CA THR A 55 0.09 -13.23 -16.85
C THR A 55 -0.92 -14.10 -16.15
N LYS A 56 -1.69 -13.49 -15.26
CA LYS A 56 -2.80 -14.13 -14.55
C LYS A 56 -4.04 -13.23 -14.57
N ARG A 57 -5.20 -13.87 -14.51
CA ARG A 57 -6.50 -13.19 -14.50
C ARG A 57 -7.16 -13.39 -13.15
N ILE A 58 -7.58 -12.30 -12.54
CA ILE A 58 -8.18 -12.27 -11.20
C ILE A 58 -9.53 -11.57 -11.32
N THR A 59 -10.59 -12.18 -10.82
CA THR A 59 -11.91 -11.52 -10.76
C THR A 59 -12.23 -11.24 -9.30
N PRO A 60 -11.93 -10.02 -8.79
CA PRO A 60 -12.28 -9.68 -7.42
C PRO A 60 -13.80 -9.71 -7.24
N PRO A 61 -14.29 -10.26 -6.12
CA PRO A 61 -15.70 -10.19 -5.80
C PRO A 61 -16.12 -8.73 -5.46
N PRO A 62 -17.42 -8.39 -5.58
CA PRO A 62 -17.93 -7.02 -5.42
C PRO A 62 -17.44 -6.27 -4.17
N GLU A 63 -17.35 -6.95 -3.04
CA GLU A 63 -16.93 -6.37 -1.77
C GLU A 63 -15.49 -5.84 -1.80
N ARG A 64 -14.61 -6.47 -2.60
CA ARG A 64 -13.23 -5.99 -2.76
C ARG A 64 -13.15 -4.73 -3.61
N TRP A 65 -14.01 -4.62 -4.62
CA TRP A 65 -14.13 -3.38 -5.41
C TRP A 65 -14.63 -2.21 -4.56
N GLU A 66 -15.65 -2.44 -3.74
CA GLU A 66 -16.15 -1.42 -2.81
C GLU A 66 -15.08 -1.01 -1.80
N ALA A 67 -14.37 -1.98 -1.21
CA ALA A 67 -13.27 -1.71 -0.28
C ALA A 67 -12.13 -0.92 -0.96
N PHE A 68 -11.79 -1.27 -2.20
CA PHE A 68 -10.81 -0.55 -3.00
C PHE A 68 -11.22 0.90 -3.23
N ARG A 69 -12.47 1.16 -3.68
CA ARG A 69 -12.97 2.51 -3.88
C ARG A 69 -12.93 3.34 -2.61
N LYS A 70 -13.40 2.78 -1.49
CA LYS A 70 -13.32 3.42 -0.15
C LYS A 70 -11.86 3.74 0.24
N ALA A 71 -10.92 2.85 -0.06
CA ALA A 71 -9.51 3.09 0.20
C ALA A 71 -8.94 4.25 -0.64
N LEU A 72 -9.27 4.33 -1.94
CA LEU A 72 -8.85 5.45 -2.80
C LEU A 72 -9.34 6.81 -2.26
N ASP A 73 -10.60 6.85 -1.81
CA ASP A 73 -11.20 8.06 -1.23
C ASP A 73 -10.57 8.43 0.11
N ARG A 74 -10.45 7.47 1.04
CA ARG A 74 -9.82 7.66 2.35
C ARG A 74 -8.38 8.14 2.22
N ASP A 75 -7.62 7.53 1.30
CA ASP A 75 -6.20 7.78 1.14
C ASP A 75 -5.90 8.95 0.18
N LYS A 76 -6.97 9.63 -0.28
CA LYS A 76 -6.93 10.86 -1.07
C LYS A 76 -6.15 10.71 -2.38
N VAL A 77 -6.30 9.56 -3.04
CA VAL A 77 -5.63 9.24 -4.30
C VAL A 77 -5.95 10.27 -5.40
N TRP A 78 -7.19 10.77 -5.43
CA TRP A 78 -7.64 11.80 -6.37
C TRP A 78 -6.93 13.16 -6.25
N ARG A 79 -6.14 13.38 -5.20
CA ARG A 79 -5.34 14.61 -5.02
C ARG A 79 -3.93 14.50 -5.59
N TRP A 80 -3.55 13.33 -6.09
CA TRP A 80 -2.20 13.12 -6.60
C TRP A 80 -1.97 14.03 -7.82
N LYS A 81 -0.75 14.55 -7.92
CA LYS A 81 -0.31 15.31 -9.08
C LYS A 81 -0.17 14.37 -10.28
N GLU A 82 -0.24 14.93 -11.47
CA GLU A 82 -0.07 14.16 -12.71
C GLU A 82 1.32 13.53 -12.83
N SER A 83 2.36 14.21 -12.33
CA SER A 83 3.76 13.78 -12.47
C SER A 83 4.57 14.01 -11.19
N TYR A 84 5.38 13.01 -10.84
CA TYR A 84 6.34 13.04 -9.74
C TYR A 84 7.72 12.60 -10.25
N GLN A 85 8.71 13.49 -10.26
CA GLN A 85 10.05 13.15 -10.75
C GLN A 85 11.16 13.53 -9.78
N THR A 86 12.23 12.74 -9.79
CA THR A 86 13.51 13.04 -9.16
C THR A 86 14.64 12.52 -10.05
N SER A 87 15.81 13.15 -9.99
CA SER A 87 16.97 12.86 -10.84
C SER A 87 17.77 11.61 -10.44
N MET A 88 17.17 10.65 -9.72
CA MET A 88 17.88 9.47 -9.23
C MET A 88 18.00 8.39 -10.30
N LYS A 89 19.23 7.91 -10.51
CA LYS A 89 19.55 6.75 -11.34
C LYS A 89 18.90 5.49 -10.74
N ASP A 90 18.46 4.57 -11.59
CA ASP A 90 17.87 3.29 -11.20
C ASP A 90 16.63 3.40 -10.28
N SER A 91 15.86 4.46 -10.48
CA SER A 91 14.67 4.76 -9.68
C SER A 91 13.44 3.96 -10.10
N THR A 92 12.50 3.82 -9.17
CA THR A 92 11.22 3.16 -9.44
C THR A 92 10.38 4.00 -10.40
N ARG A 93 9.97 3.42 -11.52
CA ARG A 93 8.99 4.01 -12.43
C ARG A 93 7.61 3.47 -12.11
N TRP A 94 6.60 4.33 -12.10
CA TRP A 94 5.23 3.93 -11.86
C TRP A 94 4.24 4.79 -12.65
N LEU A 95 3.07 4.20 -12.92
CA LEU A 95 1.91 4.87 -13.50
C LEU A 95 0.65 4.32 -12.85
N VAL A 96 -0.31 5.20 -12.61
CA VAL A 96 -1.64 4.90 -12.11
C VAL A 96 -2.64 5.67 -12.95
N LYS A 97 -3.57 4.95 -13.55
CA LYS A 97 -4.72 5.51 -14.25
C LYS A 97 -5.99 4.84 -13.74
N ILE A 98 -6.90 5.64 -13.20
CA ILE A 98 -8.17 5.16 -12.63
C ILE A 98 -9.29 6.08 -13.11
N GLU A 99 -10.36 5.52 -13.66
CA GLU A 99 -11.52 6.29 -14.09
C GLU A 99 -12.80 5.63 -13.56
N TYR A 100 -13.51 6.33 -12.68
CA TYR A 100 -14.89 6.08 -12.30
C TYR A 100 -15.83 7.04 -13.05
N ALA A 101 -17.14 6.86 -12.89
CA ALA A 101 -18.11 7.80 -13.45
C ALA A 101 -18.01 9.21 -12.86
N ASP A 102 -17.62 9.32 -11.58
CA ASP A 102 -17.60 10.56 -10.81
C ASP A 102 -16.20 11.14 -10.56
N ARG A 103 -15.15 10.34 -10.74
CA ARG A 103 -13.75 10.71 -10.45
C ARG A 103 -12.79 10.04 -11.40
N SER A 104 -11.72 10.73 -11.75
CA SER A 104 -10.61 10.15 -12.51
C SER A 104 -9.27 10.64 -11.98
N LEU A 105 -8.23 9.85 -12.25
CA LEU A 105 -6.84 10.18 -11.97
C LEU A 105 -5.98 9.57 -13.07
N THR A 106 -5.05 10.36 -13.60
CA THR A 106 -3.85 9.85 -14.26
C THR A 106 -2.65 10.46 -13.55
N SER A 107 -1.77 9.62 -13.04
CA SER A 107 -0.60 10.02 -12.27
C SER A 107 0.56 9.09 -12.56
N SER A 108 1.75 9.63 -12.65
CA SER A 108 2.95 8.86 -12.92
C SER A 108 4.14 9.40 -12.13
N GLY A 109 5.18 8.58 -12.01
CA GLY A 109 6.41 9.07 -11.46
C GLY A 109 7.65 8.23 -11.76
N LEU A 110 8.79 8.88 -11.53
CA LEU A 110 10.12 8.32 -11.65
C LEU A 110 10.90 8.69 -10.39
N GLY A 111 11.05 7.74 -9.48
CA GLY A 111 11.76 7.86 -8.20
C GLY A 111 11.13 8.76 -7.15
N ALA A 112 10.05 9.47 -7.49
CA ALA A 112 9.29 10.31 -6.58
C ALA A 112 7.85 9.80 -6.48
N PHE A 113 7.22 10.06 -5.33
CA PHE A 113 5.90 9.55 -4.99
C PHE A 113 5.05 10.63 -4.31
N PRO A 114 3.72 10.47 -4.26
CA PRO A 114 2.84 11.30 -3.43
C PRO A 114 3.26 11.22 -1.95
N VAL A 115 3.71 12.35 -1.40
CA VAL A 115 4.20 12.45 -0.02
C VAL A 115 3.57 13.62 0.72
N ARG A 116 3.32 13.43 2.02
CA ARG A 116 2.71 14.43 2.90
C ARG A 116 3.56 15.71 3.06
N SER A 117 4.87 15.62 2.90
CA SER A 117 5.75 16.80 2.92
C SER A 117 5.47 17.76 1.76
N ALA A 118 5.02 17.26 0.61
CA ALA A 118 4.68 18.06 -0.57
C ALA A 118 3.20 18.50 -0.59
N ASP A 119 2.28 17.72 -0.02
CA ASP A 119 0.89 18.13 0.25
C ASP A 119 0.48 17.64 1.65
N LYS A 120 0.36 18.56 2.60
CA LYS A 120 0.02 18.27 4.00
C LYS A 120 -1.34 17.57 4.17
N ALA A 121 -2.23 17.70 3.19
CA ALA A 121 -3.54 17.05 3.19
C ALA A 121 -3.43 15.55 2.90
N LEU A 122 -2.37 15.09 2.24
CA LEU A 122 -2.16 13.66 1.96
C LEU A 122 -1.86 12.88 3.26
N PRO A 123 -2.31 11.62 3.38
CA PRO A 123 -1.88 10.75 4.46
C PRO A 123 -0.39 10.41 4.33
N ARG A 124 0.24 10.04 5.45
CA ARG A 124 1.59 9.45 5.41
C ARG A 124 1.59 8.18 4.56
N TYR A 125 2.62 8.00 3.75
CA TYR A 125 2.81 6.82 2.88
C TYR A 125 1.66 6.57 1.90
N SER A 126 1.17 7.65 1.27
CA SER A 126 0.04 7.59 0.33
C SER A 126 0.23 6.51 -0.76
N PHE A 127 1.44 6.40 -1.34
CA PHE A 127 1.71 5.39 -2.35
C PHE A 127 1.72 3.95 -1.79
N THR A 128 2.26 3.73 -0.58
CA THR A 128 2.20 2.43 0.10
C THR A 128 0.77 2.02 0.42
N ARG A 129 -0.06 2.98 0.84
CA ARG A 129 -1.50 2.76 1.10
C ARG A 129 -2.24 2.34 -0.17
N TYR A 130 -1.93 2.99 -1.30
CA TYR A 130 -2.45 2.58 -2.60
C TYR A 130 -2.04 1.15 -2.98
N ARG A 131 -0.75 0.81 -2.82
CA ARG A 131 -0.27 -0.56 -3.06
C ARG A 131 -0.95 -1.60 -2.17
N LEU A 132 -1.19 -1.27 -0.91
CA LEU A 132 -1.96 -2.13 -0.01
C LEU A 132 -3.40 -2.27 -0.51
N ALA A 133 -4.06 -1.19 -0.94
CA ALA A 133 -5.39 -1.26 -1.51
C ALA A 133 -5.46 -2.16 -2.76
N LEU A 134 -4.43 -2.13 -3.62
CA LEU A 134 -4.29 -3.08 -4.73
C LEU A 134 -4.12 -4.52 -4.23
N GLN A 135 -3.25 -4.77 -3.26
CA GLN A 135 -3.08 -6.11 -2.68
C GLN A 135 -4.41 -6.66 -2.14
N GLU A 136 -5.17 -5.86 -1.40
CA GLU A 136 -6.48 -6.27 -0.87
C GLU A 136 -7.50 -6.51 -1.99
N LEU A 137 -7.47 -5.69 -3.05
CA LEU A 137 -8.33 -5.89 -4.23
C LEU A 137 -8.03 -7.24 -4.91
N LEU A 138 -6.75 -7.54 -5.14
CA LEU A 138 -6.33 -8.79 -5.79
C LEU A 138 -6.53 -10.00 -4.87
N GLY A 139 -6.45 -9.82 -3.54
CA GLY A 139 -6.41 -10.89 -2.55
C GLY A 139 -5.05 -11.57 -2.44
N GLU A 140 -4.02 -10.97 -3.02
CA GLU A 140 -2.65 -11.48 -3.05
C GLU A 140 -1.66 -10.32 -3.26
N PRO A 141 -0.36 -10.53 -2.96
CA PRO A 141 0.66 -9.48 -3.09
C PRO A 141 0.76 -8.87 -4.50
N PHE A 142 0.97 -7.56 -4.54
CA PHE A 142 1.33 -6.82 -5.76
C PHE A 142 2.76 -6.30 -5.61
N GLU A 143 3.69 -6.77 -6.46
CA GLU A 143 5.15 -6.59 -6.37
C GLU A 143 5.77 -7.30 -5.15
N ARG A 144 5.28 -7.01 -3.96
CA ARG A 144 5.61 -7.70 -2.70
C ARG A 144 4.45 -7.59 -1.74
N ARG A 145 4.48 -8.38 -0.68
CA ARG A 145 3.51 -8.23 0.42
C ARG A 145 3.74 -6.90 1.14
N ILE A 146 2.68 -6.12 1.29
CA ILE A 146 2.63 -4.92 2.13
C ILE A 146 1.81 -5.26 3.37
N ARG A 147 2.35 -4.95 4.54
CA ARG A 147 1.66 -5.13 5.83
C ARG A 147 1.13 -3.81 6.36
N SER A 148 0.05 -3.87 7.14
CA SER A 148 -0.54 -2.68 7.76
C SER A 148 0.42 -1.91 8.68
N VAL A 149 1.42 -2.58 9.25
CA VAL A 149 2.47 -1.94 10.06
C VAL A 149 3.30 -0.94 9.24
N GLU A 150 3.45 -1.18 7.93
CA GLU A 150 4.20 -0.31 6.99
C GLU A 150 3.45 0.99 6.65
N LEU A 151 2.29 1.24 7.26
CA LEU A 151 1.54 2.49 7.08
C LEU A 151 1.91 3.57 8.13
N PHE A 152 2.90 3.27 8.97
CA PHE A 152 3.34 4.09 10.10
C PHE A 152 4.87 4.26 10.06
N ASN A 153 5.37 5.38 10.59
CA ASN A 153 6.79 5.48 10.92
C ASN A 153 7.07 4.59 12.12
N VAL A 154 8.28 4.05 12.21
CA VAL A 154 8.69 3.26 13.37
C VAL A 154 8.53 4.02 14.69
N LYS A 155 8.72 5.36 14.68
CA LYS A 155 8.51 6.22 15.85
C LYS A 155 7.05 6.37 16.29
N GLU A 156 6.10 6.07 15.40
CA GLU A 156 4.67 6.06 15.70
C GLU A 156 4.23 4.72 16.29
N LEU A 157 5.10 3.70 16.22
CA LEU A 157 4.86 2.37 16.77
C LEU A 157 5.41 2.25 18.18
N ARG A 158 4.75 1.45 19.02
CA ARG A 158 5.24 1.09 20.36
C ARG A 158 5.66 -0.37 20.38
N LEU A 159 6.89 -0.65 20.79
CA LEU A 159 7.32 -2.03 21.05
C LEU A 159 6.60 -2.53 22.31
N VAL A 160 5.80 -3.59 22.18
CA VAL A 160 4.96 -4.14 23.25
C VAL A 160 5.31 -5.58 23.63
N GLY A 161 6.24 -6.21 22.92
CA GLY A 161 6.74 -7.54 23.25
C GLY A 161 7.84 -7.99 22.29
N THR A 162 8.66 -8.92 22.75
CA THR A 162 9.74 -9.53 21.99
C THR A 162 9.74 -11.04 22.18
N ASN A 163 10.19 -11.77 21.17
CA ASN A 163 10.47 -13.19 21.25
C ASN A 163 11.84 -13.45 20.59
N PRO A 164 12.95 -13.36 21.36
CA PRO A 164 14.29 -13.61 20.83
C PRO A 164 14.45 -15.03 20.29
N GLY A 165 13.80 -16.03 20.91
CA GLY A 165 13.89 -17.43 20.50
C GLY A 165 13.33 -17.69 19.10
N GLU A 166 12.29 -16.94 18.71
CA GLU A 166 11.65 -17.04 17.40
C GLU A 166 11.97 -15.86 16.47
N ASN A 167 12.88 -14.96 16.86
CA ASN A 167 13.31 -13.80 16.10
C ASN A 167 12.16 -12.89 15.60
N TRP A 168 11.17 -12.61 16.45
CA TRP A 168 10.11 -11.64 16.14
C TRP A 168 9.81 -10.69 17.30
N ALA A 169 9.20 -9.56 16.97
CA ALA A 169 8.75 -8.55 17.92
C ALA A 169 7.32 -8.08 17.61
N SER A 170 6.62 -7.61 18.65
CA SER A 170 5.26 -7.08 18.54
C SER A 170 5.25 -5.57 18.67
N PHE A 171 4.67 -4.91 17.67
CA PHE A 171 4.51 -3.46 17.60
C PHE A 171 3.03 -3.09 17.67
N ARG A 172 2.65 -2.18 18.57
CA ARG A 172 1.32 -1.59 18.62
C ARG A 172 1.30 -0.29 17.80
N ASP A 173 0.35 -0.18 16.88
CA ASP A 173 0.14 1.04 16.10
C ASP A 173 -0.72 2.08 16.85
N PRO A 174 -0.81 3.33 16.36
CA PRO A 174 -1.64 4.36 16.99
C PRO A 174 -3.13 4.05 17.08
N ALA A 175 -3.64 3.10 16.28
CA ALA A 175 -5.02 2.64 16.35
C ALA A 175 -5.21 1.49 17.37
N GLY A 176 -4.13 1.07 18.04
CA GLY A 176 -4.15 0.00 19.05
C GLY A 176 -3.97 -1.40 18.49
N LYS A 177 -3.86 -1.57 17.17
CA LYS A 177 -3.64 -2.89 16.56
C LYS A 177 -2.19 -3.33 16.80
N VAL A 178 -2.03 -4.59 17.19
CA VAL A 178 -0.72 -5.22 17.39
C VAL A 178 -0.31 -5.96 16.11
N HIS A 179 0.92 -5.75 15.69
CA HIS A 179 1.54 -6.37 14.50
C HIS A 179 2.77 -7.15 14.94
N GLN A 180 2.87 -8.41 14.51
CA GLN A 180 4.10 -9.19 14.65
C GLN A 180 5.00 -8.94 13.43
N VAL A 181 6.28 -8.72 13.73
CA VAL A 181 7.33 -8.42 12.76
C VAL A 181 8.52 -9.32 13.07
N SER A 182 8.93 -10.11 12.10
CA SER A 182 10.12 -10.95 12.18
C SER A 182 11.37 -10.21 11.71
N VAL A 183 12.54 -10.69 12.14
CA VAL A 183 13.83 -10.18 11.66
C VAL A 183 13.88 -10.22 10.12
N LYS A 184 14.47 -9.16 9.52
CA LYS A 184 14.49 -8.84 8.07
C LYS A 184 13.16 -8.43 7.47
N GLU A 185 12.15 -8.15 8.30
CA GLU A 185 10.90 -7.55 7.82
C GLU A 185 10.74 -6.11 8.26
N PHE A 186 9.88 -5.38 7.54
CA PHE A 186 9.59 -3.98 7.84
C PHE A 186 8.80 -3.82 9.16
N ALA A 187 9.30 -2.95 10.02
CA ALA A 187 8.76 -2.49 11.30
C ALA A 187 8.31 -1.02 11.18
N GLY A 188 7.35 -0.77 10.30
CA GLY A 188 7.06 0.59 9.81
C GLY A 188 7.54 0.76 8.39
N ALA A 189 7.20 1.89 7.77
CA ALA A 189 7.57 2.17 6.38
C ALA A 189 9.06 2.55 6.21
N ASP A 190 9.68 3.01 7.29
CA ASP A 190 11.01 3.58 7.33
C ASP A 190 12.00 2.72 8.11
N ALA A 191 11.60 1.55 8.62
CA ALA A 191 12.47 0.72 9.42
C ALA A 191 12.35 -0.77 9.12
N MET A 192 13.48 -1.49 9.19
CA MET A 192 13.55 -2.94 9.09
C MET A 192 14.06 -3.52 10.42
N LEU A 193 13.42 -4.58 10.91
CA LEU A 193 13.84 -5.27 12.12
C LEU A 193 15.13 -6.06 11.87
N GLN A 194 16.19 -5.73 12.59
CA GLN A 194 17.51 -6.37 12.43
C GLN A 194 17.76 -7.43 13.50
N LYS A 195 17.38 -7.13 14.75
CA LYS A 195 17.67 -7.98 15.90
C LYS A 195 16.60 -7.85 16.97
N VAL A 196 16.35 -8.93 17.71
CA VAL A 196 15.42 -8.99 18.83
C VAL A 196 16.15 -9.46 20.08
N ASP A 197 16.06 -8.68 21.15
CA ASP A 197 16.56 -9.00 22.49
C ASP A 197 15.40 -9.08 23.50
N THR A 198 15.68 -9.48 24.74
CA THR A 198 14.65 -9.74 25.77
C THR A 198 13.76 -8.54 26.10
N ALA A 199 14.27 -7.32 25.99
CA ALA A 199 13.54 -6.09 26.32
C ALA A 199 13.69 -4.99 25.26
N SER A 200 14.28 -5.31 24.11
CA SER A 200 14.56 -4.35 23.06
C SER A 200 14.64 -5.01 21.70
N VAL A 201 14.60 -4.17 20.67
CA VAL A 201 14.93 -4.56 19.30
C VAL A 201 15.89 -3.55 18.70
N GLU A 202 16.69 -4.01 17.74
CA GLU A 202 17.44 -3.14 16.84
C GLU A 202 16.72 -3.09 15.50
N VAL A 203 16.49 -1.89 15.00
CA VAL A 203 15.94 -1.63 13.68
C VAL A 203 16.93 -0.81 12.86
N SER A 204 17.06 -1.06 11.56
CA SER A 204 17.71 -0.11 10.66
C SER A 204 16.65 0.85 10.13
N VAL A 205 16.86 2.15 10.33
CA VAL A 205 15.93 3.20 9.89
C VAL A 205 16.50 3.92 8.69
N LEU A 206 15.72 4.01 7.62
CA LEU A 206 16.05 4.79 6.43
C LEU A 206 15.78 6.27 6.71
N SER A 207 16.86 7.06 6.82
CA SER A 207 16.82 8.51 7.00
C SER A 207 17.47 9.21 5.78
N ARG A 208 17.26 10.53 5.66
CA ARG A 208 18.07 11.36 4.75
C ARG A 208 19.09 12.15 5.55
N ASN A 209 20.33 12.15 5.09
CA ASN A 209 21.38 13.01 5.64
C ASN A 209 21.15 14.49 5.23
N PRO A 210 21.89 15.46 5.80
CA PRO A 210 21.79 16.87 5.42
C PRO A 210 22.06 17.15 3.94
N ALA A 211 22.85 16.29 3.27
CA ALA A 211 23.08 16.35 1.82
C ALA A 211 21.93 15.77 0.99
N GLY A 212 20.90 15.20 1.64
CA GLY A 212 19.71 14.64 1.01
C GLY A 212 19.84 13.19 0.55
N GLU A 213 20.95 12.52 0.86
CA GLU A 213 21.20 11.11 0.52
C GLU A 213 20.53 10.19 1.54
N TRP A 214 20.10 9.01 1.08
CA TRP A 214 19.54 7.99 1.96
C TRP A 214 20.63 7.29 2.76
N MET A 215 20.43 7.16 4.06
CA MET A 215 21.31 6.41 4.97
C MET A 215 20.49 5.44 5.81
N GLU A 216 21.10 4.33 6.18
CA GLU A 216 20.56 3.41 7.19
C GLU A 216 21.19 3.72 8.55
N GLU A 217 20.36 4.09 9.51
CA GLU A 217 20.77 4.33 10.89
C GLU A 217 20.24 3.22 11.79
N PRO A 218 21.11 2.49 12.52
CA PRO A 218 20.65 1.57 13.54
C PRO A 218 19.98 2.35 14.69
N ARG A 219 18.85 1.85 15.16
CA ARG A 219 18.15 2.38 16.34
C ARG A 219 17.69 1.25 17.24
N THR A 220 17.85 1.46 18.54
CA THR A 220 17.33 0.55 19.56
C THR A 220 16.00 1.04 20.08
N LEU A 221 14.98 0.19 20.03
CA LEU A 221 13.66 0.45 20.63
C LEU A 221 13.49 -0.45 21.85
N LYS A 222 12.98 0.10 22.95
CA LYS A 222 12.75 -0.64 24.19
C LYS A 222 11.27 -0.95 24.36
N VAL A 223 10.98 -2.07 25.02
CA VAL A 223 9.61 -2.45 25.35
C VAL A 223 9.01 -1.37 26.25
N VAL A 224 7.83 -0.88 25.88
CA VAL A 224 7.09 0.07 26.70
C VAL A 224 6.18 -0.72 27.63
N ALA A 225 6.33 -0.53 28.95
CA ALA A 225 5.43 -1.12 29.93
C ALA A 225 3.97 -0.71 29.64
N LYS A 226 3.03 -1.62 29.89
CA LYS A 226 1.60 -1.41 29.62
C LYS A 226 1.04 -0.21 30.38
#